data_AF-A0A139X2M5-F1
#
_entry.id   AF-A0A139X2M5-F1
#
_cell.length_a   1.000
_cell.length_b   1.000
_cell.length_c   1.000
_cell.angle_alpha   90.00
_cell.angle_beta   90.00
_cell.angle_gamma   90.00
#
_symmetry.space_group_name_H-M   'P 1'
#
loop_
_entity.id
_entity.type
_entity.pdbx_description
1 polymer ?
#
loop_
_entity_poly.entity_id
_entity_poly.type
_entity_poly.pdbx_seq_one_letter_code
_entity_poly.pdbx_strand_id
1 'polypeptide(L)'
;MLDRMTRGLYRSTPHRVLNLSRRHRLSFPFFFDPNFNVEVKPIELKAVMALNDKNERWDKVSVHAFRGTYGDYLLGKMSKVFPELRQTVL
;
A
#
# COMPACT_ATOMS: atom_id res chain seq x y z
N MET A 1 -3.01 2.42 0.41
CA MET A 1 -4.25 2.20 1.20
C MET A 1 -5.25 3.33 1.04
N LEU A 2 -4.83 4.59 1.07
CA LEU A 2 -5.70 5.75 0.83
C LEU A 2 -6.47 5.70 -0.50
N ASP A 3 -5.80 5.35 -1.59
CA ASP A 3 -6.42 5.11 -2.90
C ASP A 3 -7.60 4.14 -2.83
N ARG A 4 -7.40 3.01 -2.12
CA ARG A 4 -8.45 2.04 -1.82
C ARG A 4 -9.62 2.66 -1.03
N MET A 5 -9.31 3.38 0.05
CA MET A 5 -10.31 4.00 0.94
C MET A 5 -11.18 5.00 0.17
N THR A 6 -10.59 5.72 -0.77
CA THR A 6 -11.25 6.76 -1.56
C THR A 6 -11.84 6.26 -2.88
N ARG A 7 -11.80 4.95 -3.14
CA ARG A 7 -12.25 4.32 -4.39
C ARG A 7 -11.64 4.95 -5.65
N GLY A 8 -10.36 5.30 -5.60
CA GLY A 8 -9.64 5.87 -6.74
C GLY A 8 -9.73 7.38 -6.87
N LEU A 9 -10.48 8.09 -6.02
CA LEU A 9 -10.51 9.56 -6.06
C LEU A 9 -9.10 10.13 -5.81
N TYR A 10 -8.35 9.57 -4.87
CA TYR A 10 -6.94 9.89 -4.66
C TYR A 10 -6.07 8.76 -5.19
N ARG A 11 -5.06 9.10 -6.01
CA ARG A 11 -4.23 8.12 -6.71
C ARG A 11 -2.97 7.75 -5.93
N SER A 12 -2.66 6.46 -5.88
CA SER A 12 -1.37 5.96 -5.41
C SER A 12 -0.31 6.05 -6.53
N THR A 13 0.18 7.25 -6.82
CA THR A 13 1.05 7.52 -7.97
C THR A 13 2.38 6.74 -7.95
N PRO A 14 2.70 5.96 -9.01
CA PRO A 14 4.00 5.32 -9.16
C PRO A 14 5.14 6.35 -9.21
N HIS A 15 6.26 6.04 -8.57
CA HIS A 15 7.45 6.88 -8.60
C HIS A 15 8.71 6.03 -8.65
N ARG A 16 9.77 6.57 -9.27
CA ARG A 16 11.10 5.96 -9.38
C ARG A 16 12.17 7.02 -9.17
N VAL A 17 13.37 6.59 -8.81
CA VAL A 17 14.51 7.49 -8.65
C VAL A 17 15.73 7.01 -9.43
N LEU A 18 16.45 7.97 -10.03
CA LEU A 18 17.74 7.77 -10.68
C LEU A 18 18.75 8.73 -10.07
N ASN A 19 19.83 8.21 -9.48
CA ASN A 19 20.94 9.05 -9.01
C ASN A 19 21.95 9.26 -10.15
N LEU A 20 21.86 10.39 -10.85
CA LEU A 20 22.83 10.76 -11.89
C LEU A 20 24.12 11.33 -11.31
N SER A 21 24.15 11.68 -10.02
CA SER A 21 25.35 12.20 -9.38
C SER A 21 26.31 11.07 -9.04
N ARG A 22 27.63 11.33 -9.10
CA ARG A 22 28.66 10.42 -8.55
C ARG A 22 28.87 10.60 -7.04
N ARG A 23 27.90 11.22 -6.35
CA ARG A 23 27.94 11.48 -4.91
C ARG A 23 26.81 10.72 -4.22
N HIS A 24 26.95 10.57 -2.91
CA HIS A 24 25.90 9.98 -2.09
C HIS A 24 24.63 10.83 -2.14
N ARG A 25 23.49 10.15 -2.27
CA ARG A 25 22.16 10.74 -2.17
C ARG A 25 21.45 10.12 -0.97
N LEU A 26 21.17 10.92 0.04
CA LEU A 26 20.44 10.51 1.23
C LEU A 26 18.95 10.78 1.04
N SER A 27 18.09 9.89 1.53
CA SER A 27 16.64 10.02 1.46
C SER A 27 16.02 9.32 2.65
N PHE A 28 15.12 10.01 3.35
CA PHE A 28 14.50 9.53 4.59
C PHE A 28 12.98 9.53 4.43
N PRO A 29 12.41 8.52 3.74
CA PRO A 29 10.96 8.43 3.60
C PRO A 29 10.33 8.07 4.95
N PHE A 30 9.24 8.75 5.28
CA PHE A 30 8.37 8.40 6.41
C PHE A 30 7.03 7.91 5.86
N PHE A 31 6.59 6.74 6.34
CA PHE A 31 5.31 6.15 5.96
C PHE A 31 4.33 6.31 7.12
N PHE A 32 3.28 7.10 6.91
CA PHE A 32 2.24 7.34 7.89
C PHE A 32 1.04 6.44 7.59
N ASP A 33 0.92 5.38 8.37
CA ASP A 33 0.02 4.27 8.09
C ASP A 33 -1.08 4.10 9.14
N PRO A 34 -2.17 3.38 8.80
CA PRO A 34 -3.19 3.01 9.77
C PRO A 34 -2.63 2.15 10.92
N ASN A 35 -3.36 2.08 12.03
CA ASN A 35 -3.04 1.15 13.11
C ASN A 35 -2.97 -0.29 12.58
N PHE A 36 -2.01 -1.08 13.07
CA PHE A 36 -1.75 -2.43 12.59
C PHE A 36 -3.00 -3.33 12.61
N ASN A 37 -3.83 -3.24 13.65
CA ASN A 37 -4.97 -4.12 13.86
C ASN A 37 -6.28 -3.60 13.24
N VAL A 38 -6.25 -2.48 12.51
CA VAL A 38 -7.48 -1.90 11.97
C VAL A 38 -7.89 -2.60 10.67
N GLU A 39 -9.17 -2.90 10.54
CA GLU A 39 -9.76 -3.25 9.24
C GLU A 39 -10.04 -1.97 8.46
N VAL A 40 -9.30 -1.76 7.36
CA VAL A 40 -9.49 -0.55 6.54
C VAL A 40 -10.69 -0.71 5.62
N LYS A 41 -11.70 0.15 5.83
CA LYS A 41 -12.95 0.16 5.05
C LYS A 41 -13.00 1.32 4.04
N PRO A 42 -13.73 1.18 2.91
CA PRO A 42 -14.00 2.29 2.02
C PRO A 42 -14.74 3.41 2.74
N ILE A 43 -14.39 4.66 2.43
CA ILE A 43 -15.11 5.84 2.92
C ILE A 43 -16.40 5.98 2.11
N GLU A 44 -17.51 6.30 2.77
CA GLU A 44 -18.76 6.62 2.08
C GLU A 44 -18.65 8.00 1.43
N LEU A 45 -18.54 8.01 0.09
CA LEU A 45 -18.44 9.23 -0.71
C LEU A 45 -19.70 9.35 -1.55
N LYS A 46 -20.44 10.45 -1.40
CA LYS A 46 -21.76 10.66 -2.03
C LYS A 46 -21.72 10.81 -3.56
N ALA A 47 -20.55 10.93 -4.19
CA ALA A 47 -20.44 11.36 -5.60
C ALA A 47 -19.31 10.70 -6.41
N VAL A 48 -18.70 9.60 -5.95
CA VAL A 48 -17.59 8.96 -6.68
C VAL A 48 -18.06 7.65 -7.32
N MET A 49 -18.24 7.67 -8.64
CA MET A 49 -18.29 6.43 -9.43
C MET A 49 -16.94 5.74 -9.28
N ALA A 50 -16.93 4.48 -8.85
CA ALA A 50 -15.70 3.73 -8.66
C ALA A 50 -14.92 3.66 -9.99
N LEU A 51 -13.79 4.35 -10.05
CA LEU A 51 -12.85 4.23 -11.18
C LEU A 51 -12.22 2.84 -11.10
N ASN A 52 -12.48 2.01 -12.11
CA ASN A 52 -12.15 0.59 -12.09
C ASN A 52 -10.70 0.38 -12.59
N ASP A 53 -9.71 0.77 -11.78
CA ASP A 53 -8.29 0.72 -12.14
C ASP A 53 -7.64 -0.67 -11.94
N LYS A 54 -8.44 -1.75 -11.94
CA LYS A 54 -7.94 -3.13 -11.71
C LYS A 54 -6.75 -3.49 -12.61
N ASN A 55 -6.66 -2.90 -13.81
CA ASN A 55 -5.64 -3.20 -14.82
C ASN A 55 -4.38 -2.32 -14.75
N GLU A 56 -4.31 -1.29 -13.89
CA GLU A 56 -3.19 -0.31 -13.89
C GLU A 56 -2.12 -0.57 -12.82
N ARG A 57 -2.33 -1.54 -11.92
CA ARG A 57 -1.39 -1.79 -10.81
C ARG A 57 -0.29 -2.79 -11.16
N TRP A 58 0.95 -2.44 -10.80
CA TRP A 58 2.15 -3.24 -11.09
C TRP A 58 2.15 -4.65 -10.47
N ASP A 59 1.47 -4.84 -9.35
CA ASP A 59 1.42 -6.09 -8.61
C ASP A 59 0.23 -6.98 -8.98
N LYS A 60 -0.66 -6.52 -9.87
CA LYS A 60 -1.94 -7.18 -10.25
C LYS A 60 -2.83 -7.56 -9.07
N VAL A 61 -2.54 -7.06 -7.86
CA VAL A 61 -3.36 -7.30 -6.67
C VAL A 61 -4.31 -6.12 -6.53
N SER A 62 -5.60 -6.39 -6.67
CA SER A 62 -6.61 -5.37 -6.37
C SER A 62 -6.63 -5.14 -4.87
N VAL A 63 -6.12 -3.97 -4.43
CA VAL A 63 -6.22 -3.53 -3.03
C VAL A 63 -7.67 -3.53 -2.54
N HIS A 64 -8.65 -3.37 -3.43
CA HIS A 64 -10.08 -3.42 -3.12
C HIS A 64 -10.59 -4.82 -2.75
N ALA A 65 -9.92 -5.89 -3.19
CA ALA A 65 -10.32 -7.28 -2.92
C ALA A 65 -9.75 -7.83 -1.60
N PHE A 66 -8.81 -7.12 -0.97
CA PHE A 66 -8.16 -7.57 0.26
C PHE A 66 -9.15 -7.61 1.45
N ARG A 67 -9.15 -8.69 2.22
CA ARG A 67 -9.89 -8.81 3.50
C ARG A 67 -8.88 -9.08 4.61
N GLY A 68 -9.06 -8.44 5.77
CA GLY A 68 -8.15 -8.54 6.91
C GLY A 68 -7.74 -7.18 7.47
N THR A 69 -6.83 -7.20 8.43
CA THR A 69 -6.29 -5.98 9.05
C THR A 69 -5.26 -5.28 8.16
N TYR A 70 -4.90 -4.04 8.49
CA TYR A 70 -3.80 -3.34 7.83
C TYR A 70 -2.46 -4.10 7.97
N GLY A 71 -2.21 -4.69 9.14
CA GLY A 71 -1.03 -5.50 9.42
C GLY A 71 -0.93 -6.73 8.53
N ASP A 72 -2.02 -7.45 8.33
CA ASP A 72 -2.09 -8.59 7.41
C ASP A 72 -1.74 -8.18 5.97
N TYR A 73 -2.24 -7.02 5.53
CA TYR A 73 -1.93 -6.45 4.22
C TYR A 73 -0.42 -6.13 4.11
N LEU A 74 0.14 -5.46 5.11
CA LEU A 74 1.54 -5.05 5.13
C LEU A 74 2.48 -6.26 5.14
N LEU A 75 2.24 -7.25 6.02
CA LEU A 75 2.97 -8.50 6.07
C LEU A 75 2.82 -9.31 4.77
N GLY A 76 1.65 -9.27 4.14
CA GLY A 76 1.44 -9.85 2.81
C GLY A 76 2.42 -9.33 1.74
N LYS A 77 2.84 -8.07 1.84
CA LYS A 77 3.81 -7.44 0.94
C LYS A 77 5.25 -7.71 1.34
N MET A 78 5.57 -7.61 2.63
CA MET A 78 6.95 -7.57 3.09
C MET A 78 7.56 -8.95 3.37
N SER A 79 6.76 -9.93 3.80
CA SER A 79 7.29 -11.18 4.33
C SER A 79 7.94 -12.11 3.30
N LYS A 80 7.85 -11.81 2.00
CA LYS A 80 8.63 -12.52 0.98
C LYS A 80 10.13 -12.17 1.03
N VAL A 81 10.45 -10.97 1.53
CA VAL A 81 11.81 -10.45 1.62
C VAL A 81 12.33 -10.52 3.06
N PHE A 82 11.44 -10.32 4.04
CA PHE A 82 11.74 -10.36 5.48
C PHE A 82 10.96 -11.49 6.17
N PRO A 83 11.41 -12.75 6.02
CA PRO A 83 10.68 -13.92 6.53
C PRO A 83 10.50 -13.91 8.06
N GLU A 84 11.44 -13.31 8.79
CA GLU A 84 11.41 -13.17 10.26
C GLU A 84 10.17 -12.44 10.78
N LEU A 85 9.57 -11.55 9.97
CA LEU A 85 8.35 -10.81 10.35
C LEU A 85 7.12 -11.71 10.51
N ARG A 86 7.18 -12.97 10.06
CA ARG A 86 6.11 -13.97 10.26
C ARG A 86 6.50 -15.06 11.24
N GLN A 87 7.73 -15.07 11.73
CA GLN A 87 8.15 -16.08 12.69
C GLN A 87 7.46 -15.78 14.01
N THR A 88 6.58 -16.70 14.42
CA THR A 88 6.13 -16.75 15.81
C THR A 88 7.27 -17.36 16.60
N VAL A 89 7.71 -16.70 17.68
CA VAL A 89 8.65 -17.31 18.63
C VAL A 89 7.93 -18.52 19.24
N LEU A 90 8.40 -19.71 18.90
CA LEU A 90 8.00 -20.96 19.55
C LEU A 90 8.76 -21.12 20.87
#